data_AF-A0A4Y8SFW7-F1
#
_entry.id   AF-A0A4Y8SFW7-F1
#
_cell.length_a   1.000
_cell.length_b   1.000
_cell.length_c   1.000
_cell.angle_alpha   90.00
_cell.angle_beta   90.00
_cell.angle_gamma   90.00
#
_symmetry.space_group_name_H-M   'P 1'
#
loop_
_entity.id
_entity.type
_entity.pdbx_description
1 polymer ?
#
loop_
_entity_poly.entity_id
_entity_poly.type
_entity_poly.pdbx_seq_one_letter_code
_entity_poly.pdbx_strand_id
1 'polypeptide(L)'
;MIGLELFGDAFAPKNLQLTSLKPFTALKKLTHLDLASASVIDKSYEYILEMENLERLDLLVKMQKELREQIKSNHKNLRAGFFMDYDFEKNKFFEGKEW
;
A
#
# COMPACT_ATOMS: atom_id res chain seq x y z
N MET A 1 7.19 -15.94 0.11
CA MET A 1 6.32 -14.75 0.07
C MET A 1 4.88 -15.22 -0.10
N ILE A 2 3.95 -14.74 0.73
CA ILE A 2 2.51 -14.99 0.60
C ILE A 2 1.90 -13.66 0.13
N GLY A 3 1.51 -13.62 -1.15
CA GLY A 3 0.97 -12.43 -1.80
C GLY A 3 -0.52 -12.55 -2.08
N LEU A 4 -1.20 -11.40 -2.08
CA LEU A 4 -2.56 -11.23 -2.58
C LEU A 4 -2.55 -10.03 -3.51
N GLU A 5 -3.02 -10.25 -4.73
CA GLU A 5 -3.20 -9.20 -5.72
C GLU A 5 -4.69 -9.13 -6.06
N LEU A 6 -5.23 -7.90 -6.04
CA LEU A 6 -6.56 -7.64 -6.56
C LEU A 6 -6.43 -6.87 -7.88
N PHE A 7 -6.45 -7.63 -8.97
CA PHE A 7 -6.32 -7.09 -10.30
C PHE A 7 -7.59 -6.36 -10.72
N GLY A 8 -7.44 -5.08 -11.04
CA GLY A 8 -8.44 -4.27 -11.73
C GLY A 8 -7.99 -4.00 -13.16
N ASP A 9 -8.63 -3.07 -13.83
CA ASP A 9 -8.09 -2.58 -15.10
C ASP A 9 -6.92 -1.62 -14.84
N ALA A 10 -5.73 -1.96 -15.35
CA ALA A 10 -4.52 -1.16 -15.20
C ALA A 10 -4.46 0.04 -16.17
N PHE A 11 -5.22 -0.01 -17.27
CA PHE A 11 -5.16 0.97 -18.36
C PHE A 11 -6.47 1.75 -18.54
N ALA A 12 -7.57 1.23 -18.01
CA ALA A 12 -8.85 1.92 -17.91
C ALA A 12 -9.05 2.48 -16.48
N PRO A 13 -10.12 3.27 -16.25
CA PRO A 13 -10.45 3.74 -14.91
C PRO A 13 -10.54 2.56 -13.94
N LYS A 14 -9.93 2.74 -12.75
CA LYS A 14 -9.94 1.75 -11.65
C LYS A 14 -11.37 1.45 -11.22
N ASN A 15 -11.99 0.48 -11.88
CA ASN A 15 -13.37 0.06 -11.69
C ASN A 15 -13.53 -0.86 -10.48
N LEU A 16 -12.45 -1.53 -10.07
CA LEU A 16 -12.42 -2.26 -8.80
C LEU A 16 -12.25 -1.26 -7.64
N GLN A 17 -13.34 -1.05 -6.91
CA GLN A 17 -13.39 -0.13 -5.79
C GLN A 17 -13.61 -0.91 -4.49
N LEU A 18 -12.63 -0.83 -3.60
CA LEU A 18 -12.67 -1.37 -2.26
C LEU A 18 -13.31 -0.34 -1.34
N THR A 19 -14.34 -0.75 -0.60
CA THR A 19 -14.99 0.13 0.36
C THR A 19 -14.11 0.38 1.59
N SER A 20 -13.17 -0.50 1.91
CA SER A 20 -12.25 -0.38 3.04
C SER A 20 -11.05 -1.33 2.92
N LEU A 21 -9.95 -1.00 3.61
CA LEU A 21 -8.79 -1.91 3.79
C LEU A 21 -8.94 -2.86 4.99
N LYS A 22 -9.95 -2.66 5.84
CA LYS A 22 -10.16 -3.46 7.06
C LYS A 22 -10.12 -4.99 6.85
N PRO A 23 -10.72 -5.57 5.78
CA PRO A 23 -10.72 -7.03 5.62
C PRO A 23 -9.32 -7.65 5.54
N PHE A 24 -8.33 -6.92 5.03
CA PHE A 24 -6.97 -7.42 4.87
C PHE A 24 -6.21 -7.52 6.21
N THR A 25 -6.67 -6.85 7.27
CA THR A 25 -6.02 -6.93 8.60
C THR A 25 -6.19 -8.31 9.26
N ALA A 26 -7.16 -9.11 8.79
CA ALA A 26 -7.34 -10.50 9.20
C ALA A 26 -6.33 -11.47 8.55
N LEU A 27 -5.64 -11.06 7.48
CA LEU A 27 -4.71 -11.91 6.74
C LEU A 27 -3.32 -11.93 7.40
N LYS A 28 -3.24 -12.55 8.59
CA LYS A 28 -2.05 -12.53 9.45
C LYS A 28 -0.78 -13.14 8.86
N LYS A 29 -0.86 -13.83 7.72
CA LYS A 29 0.31 -14.39 7.02
C LYS A 29 0.67 -13.62 5.73
N LEU A 30 -0.10 -12.59 5.37
CA LEU A 30 0.11 -11.84 4.15
C LEU A 30 1.38 -11.00 4.25
N THR A 31 2.29 -11.18 3.31
CA THR A 31 3.56 -10.43 3.23
C THR A 31 3.57 -9.42 2.08
N HIS A 32 2.71 -9.60 1.08
CA HIS A 32 2.57 -8.68 -0.06
C HIS A 32 1.10 -8.46 -0.41
N LEU A 33 0.70 -7.19 -0.48
CA LEU A 33 -0.64 -6.77 -0.94
C LEU A 33 -0.47 -5.84 -2.14
N ASP A 34 -0.97 -6.27 -3.29
CA ASP A 34 -0.98 -5.46 -4.52
C ASP A 34 -2.41 -5.00 -4.85
N LEU A 35 -2.57 -3.68 -4.83
CA LEU A 35 -3.77 -2.92 -5.13
C LEU A 35 -3.48 -1.80 -6.16
N ALA A 36 -2.40 -1.90 -6.94
CA ALA A 36 -1.96 -0.85 -7.86
C ALA A 36 -3.07 -0.47 -8.86
N SER A 37 -3.85 -1.45 -9.31
CA SER A 37 -5.01 -1.33 -10.22
C SER A 37 -6.36 -1.13 -9.52
N ALA A 38 -6.40 -0.99 -8.19
CA ALA A 38 -7.63 -0.81 -7.42
C ALA A 38 -7.70 0.57 -6.76
N SER A 39 -8.93 0.97 -6.36
CA SER A 39 -9.19 2.18 -5.59
C SER A 39 -9.73 1.83 -4.21
N VAL A 40 -9.32 2.56 -3.16
CA VAL A 40 -9.90 2.46 -1.82
C VAL A 40 -10.75 3.70 -1.56
N ILE A 41 -12.07 3.53 -1.42
CA ILE A 41 -13.04 4.64 -1.43
C ILE A 41 -13.00 5.44 -0.12
N ASP A 42 -13.06 4.73 1.01
CA ASP A 42 -13.19 5.36 2.35
C ASP A 42 -11.89 6.02 2.84
N LYS A 43 -10.78 5.80 2.12
CA LYS A 43 -9.44 6.28 2.46
C LYS A 43 -8.98 5.82 3.85
N SER A 44 -9.46 4.65 4.31
CA SER A 44 -9.12 4.03 5.60
C SER A 44 -7.71 3.45 5.65
N TYR A 45 -6.72 4.26 5.30
CA TYR A 45 -5.33 3.83 5.17
C TYR A 45 -4.66 3.53 6.52
N GLU A 46 -5.25 3.95 7.64
CA GLU A 46 -4.80 3.62 9.00
C GLU A 46 -4.78 2.10 9.26
N TYR A 47 -5.65 1.32 8.61
CA TYR A 47 -5.65 -0.14 8.74
C TYR A 47 -4.37 -0.80 8.24
N ILE A 48 -3.54 -0.10 7.44
CA ILE A 48 -2.22 -0.59 7.04
C ILE A 48 -1.38 -0.91 8.28
N LEU A 49 -1.49 -0.13 9.37
CA LEU A 49 -0.76 -0.37 10.63
C LEU A 49 -1.13 -1.70 11.31
N GLU A 50 -2.32 -2.24 11.06
CA GLU A 50 -2.79 -3.51 11.62
C GLU A 50 -2.34 -4.73 10.80
N MET A 51 -1.77 -4.51 9.60
CA MET A 51 -1.25 -5.55 8.71
C MET A 51 0.19 -5.92 9.07
N GLU A 52 0.42 -6.27 10.35
CA GLU A 52 1.75 -6.31 10.98
C GLU A 52 2.84 -7.11 10.25
N ASN A 53 2.47 -8.13 9.47
CA ASN A 53 3.41 -8.98 8.71
C ASN A 53 3.61 -8.54 7.25
N LEU A 54 2.98 -7.43 6.84
CA LEU A 54 3.08 -6.93 5.47
C LEU A 54 4.47 -6.32 5.23
N GLU A 55 5.14 -6.83 4.21
CA GLU A 55 6.49 -6.40 3.82
C GLU A 55 6.45 -5.46 2.62
N ARG A 56 5.43 -5.62 1.76
CA ARG A 56 5.24 -4.84 0.54
C ARG A 56 3.77 -4.45 0.36
N LEU A 57 3.54 -3.17 0.07
CA LEU A 57 2.22 -2.63 -0.26
C LEU A 57 2.28 -1.80 -1.54
N ASP A 58 1.63 -2.27 -2.60
CA ASP A 58 1.48 -1.54 -3.84
C ASP A 58 0.10 -0.89 -3.89
N LEU A 59 0.05 0.43 -3.67
CA LEU A 59 -1.20 1.19 -3.68
C LEU A 59 -0.92 2.61 -4.19
N LEU A 60 -1.45 2.90 -5.37
CA LEU A 60 -1.27 4.20 -6.04
C LEU A 60 -2.38 5.17 -5.61
N VAL A 61 -2.16 5.87 -4.50
CA VAL A 61 -3.10 6.85 -3.93
C VAL A 61 -2.38 8.08 -3.37
N LYS A 62 -3.08 9.22 -3.37
CA LYS A 62 -2.63 10.44 -2.68
C LYS A 62 -3.13 10.41 -1.23
N MET A 63 -2.28 9.97 -0.32
CA MET A 63 -2.53 9.98 1.13
C MET A 63 -2.01 11.28 1.77
N GLN A 64 -2.57 11.71 2.91
CA GLN A 64 -2.03 12.83 3.71
C GLN A 64 -0.60 12.55 4.16
N LYS A 65 0.25 13.58 4.22
CA LYS A 65 1.69 13.43 4.50
C LYS A 65 1.92 12.86 5.89
N GLU A 66 1.19 13.35 6.87
CA GLU A 66 1.28 12.98 8.28
C GLU A 66 0.99 11.48 8.45
N LEU A 67 -0.08 10.99 7.82
CA LEU A 67 -0.43 9.57 7.85
C LEU A 67 0.62 8.70 7.15
N ARG A 68 1.16 9.14 6.01
CA ARG A 68 2.25 8.39 5.34
C ARG A 68 3.48 8.26 6.24
N GLU A 69 3.91 9.35 6.87
CA GLU A 69 5.07 9.33 7.77
C GLU A 69 4.78 8.52 9.04
N GLN A 70 3.54 8.54 9.54
CA GLN A 70 3.10 7.67 10.63
C GLN A 70 3.18 6.19 10.24
N ILE A 71 2.73 5.81 9.05
CA ILE A 71 2.83 4.43 8.57
C ILE A 71 4.30 4.02 8.42
N LYS A 72 5.14 4.85 7.77
CA LYS A 72 6.57 4.57 7.60
C LYS A 72 7.32 4.38 8.92
N SER A 73 6.99 5.18 9.94
CA SER A 73 7.67 5.13 11.24
C SER A 73 7.19 3.99 12.13
N ASN A 74 5.91 3.60 12.04
CA ASN A 74 5.32 2.61 12.95
C ASN A 74 5.21 1.20 12.35
N HIS A 75 5.14 1.05 11.03
CA HIS A 75 5.01 -0.26 10.39
C HIS A 75 6.37 -0.95 10.21
N LYS A 76 6.82 -1.64 11.26
CA LYS A 76 8.18 -2.20 11.39
C LYS A 76 8.64 -3.12 10.24
N ASN A 77 7.71 -3.79 9.58
CA ASN A 77 8.02 -4.77 8.52
C ASN A 77 7.85 -4.23 7.09
N LEU A 78 7.17 -3.08 6.90
CA LEU A 78 6.85 -2.58 5.56
C LEU A 78 8.09 -1.90 4.99
N ARG A 79 8.65 -2.48 3.94
CA ARG A 79 9.96 -2.08 3.38
C ARG A 79 9.95 -1.74 1.90
N ALA A 80 8.93 -2.18 1.17
CA ALA A 80 8.80 -2.01 -0.27
C ALA A 80 7.38 -1.58 -0.68
N GLY A 81 7.28 -1.09 -1.92
CA GLY A 81 6.06 -0.60 -2.53
C GLY A 81 6.02 0.92 -2.60
N PHE A 82 4.98 1.46 -3.26
CA PHE A 82 4.95 2.88 -3.66
C PHE A 82 5.26 3.86 -2.51
N PHE A 83 4.74 3.62 -1.31
CA PHE A 83 4.98 4.49 -0.15
C PHE A 83 6.43 4.49 0.36
N MET A 84 7.15 3.39 0.16
CA MET A 84 8.52 3.18 0.64
C MET A 84 9.57 3.53 -0.40
N ASP A 85 9.19 3.51 -1.68
CA ASP A 85 10.10 3.65 -2.80
C ASP A 85 9.98 5.00 -3.52
N TYR A 86 8.94 5.78 -3.23
CA TYR A 86 8.67 7.07 -3.87
C TYR A 86 8.93 8.28 -2.94
N ASP A 87 9.71 9.23 -3.43
CA ASP A 87 9.90 10.55 -2.81
C ASP A 87 8.78 11.49 -3.29
N PHE A 88 7.78 11.72 -2.43
CA PHE A 88 6.63 12.58 -2.73
C PHE A 88 6.97 14.08 -2.82
N GLU A 89 8.12 14.51 -2.28
CA GLU A 89 8.55 15.92 -2.34
C GLU A 89 9.33 16.18 -3.62
N LYS A 90 10.17 15.22 -4.04
CA LYS A 90 10.96 15.30 -5.28
C LYS A 90 10.25 14.73 -6.50
N ASN A 91 9.07 14.14 -6.30
CA ASN A 91 8.25 13.52 -7.33
C ASN A 91 9.03 12.47 -8.16
N LYS A 92 9.87 11.66 -7.49
CA LYS A 92 10.70 10.62 -8.12
C LYS A 92 10.88 9.40 -7.22
N PHE A 93 11.16 8.24 -7.82
CA PHE A 93 11.56 7.06 -7.06
C PHE A 93 12.97 7.21 -6.49
N PHE A 94 13.23 6.57 -5.34
CA PHE A 94 14.57 6.48 -4.78
C PHE A 94 15.46 5.61 -5.67
N GLU A 95 16.68 6.08 -5.92
CA GLU A 95 17.67 5.35 -6.73
C GLU A 95 18.31 4.23 -5.90
N GLY A 96 18.61 3.08 -6.54
CA GLY A 96 19.31 1.96 -5.90
C GLY A 96 18.49 1.16 -4.89
N LYS A 97 17.16 1.34 -4.83
CA LYS A 97 16.26 0.46 -4.09
C LYS A 97 16.11 -0.88 -4.83
N GLU A 98 16.58 -1.96 -4.21
CA GLU A 98 16.29 -3.34 -4.62
C GLU A 98 15.32 -3.97 -3.60
N TRP A 99 14.31 -4.67 -4.08
CA TRP A 99 13.27 -5.34 -3.28
C TRP A 99 12.97 -6.73 -3.82
#